data_AF-A0A5B0SEN5-F1
#
_entry.id   AF-A0A5B0SEN5-F1
#
_cell.length_a   1.000
_cell.length_b   1.000
_cell.length_c   1.000
_cell.angle_alpha   90.00
_cell.angle_beta   90.00
_cell.angle_gamma   90.00
#
_symmetry.space_group_name_H-M   'P 1'
#
loop_
_entity.id
_entity.type
_entity.pdbx_description
1 polymer ?
#
loop_
_entity_poly.entity_id
_entity_poly.type
_entity_poly.pdbx_seq_one_letter_code
_entity_poly.pdbx_strand_id
1 'polypeptide(L)'
;MLSMKPQIDSHSITPSLPTIKNNLEWMKDLSLLEFLGSVGRVARVSAMLARDSVKQRLESGSGISFTEFTYQLLQAYDFAQLRSRYRCTIQLGGSDQYGNIMSGIELMSKLQSSPASDPVTQTRSPESESDPETTCNRNVAFGLTIPLLTTREGEKFGKSAGNAVWLDPKLTSPVEFYQTFISIPDSDVLKYLKMLTFVPTEELDQRLESSTKNPDSKRELQKLLAREVTLLVHGEKGLRQAIQGTEFLFPTESKLESDSRDHWSKEKLDETFESSPNWIELKSSEVIGRSLGDLSVTSKLFQSKGEARRAIKAGGVRFNHRQITDFDQLVSQHHLIDSAYLFLMRGKSGYYKVVKVVH
;
A
#
# COMPACT_ATOMS: atom_id res chain seq x y z
N MET A 1 35.42 24.45 -14.13
CA MET A 1 34.75 25.18 -15.23
C MET A 1 34.56 24.18 -16.36
N LEU A 2 33.39 23.80 -16.86
CA LEU A 2 32.00 24.22 -16.68
C LEU A 2 31.16 23.01 -16.27
N SER A 3 30.31 23.15 -15.26
CA SER A 3 29.19 22.23 -15.00
C SER A 3 27.99 22.79 -15.75
N MET A 4 27.67 22.21 -16.91
CA MET A 4 26.42 22.50 -17.60
C MET A 4 25.28 21.86 -16.81
N LYS A 5 24.62 22.64 -15.96
CA LYS A 5 23.30 22.28 -15.46
C LYS A 5 22.34 22.26 -16.66
N PRO A 6 21.50 21.23 -16.83
CA PRO A 6 20.44 21.28 -17.83
C PRO A 6 19.51 22.44 -17.47
N GLN A 7 19.46 23.43 -18.35
CA GLN A 7 18.49 24.50 -18.33
C GLN A 7 17.15 23.86 -18.71
N ILE A 8 16.36 23.46 -17.70
CA ILE A 8 14.96 23.16 -17.91
C ILE A 8 14.28 24.51 -18.05
N ASP A 9 13.90 24.86 -19.28
CA ASP A 9 13.11 26.06 -19.55
C ASP A 9 11.88 26.04 -18.65
N SER A 10 11.83 27.02 -17.75
CA SER A 10 10.73 27.28 -16.84
C SER A 10 9.54 27.84 -17.61
N HIS A 11 8.95 27.06 -18.50
CA HIS A 11 7.52 27.20 -18.73
C HIS A 11 6.85 26.80 -17.42
N SER A 12 6.14 27.74 -16.82
CA SER A 12 5.31 27.56 -15.64
C SER A 12 4.20 26.55 -15.94
N ILE A 13 4.54 25.26 -15.92
CA ILE A 13 3.57 24.18 -15.87
C ILE A 13 2.90 24.33 -14.51
N THR A 14 1.78 25.05 -14.49
CA THR A 14 0.89 25.03 -13.34
C THR A 14 0.39 23.59 -13.27
N PRO A 15 0.70 22.81 -12.22
CA PRO A 15 0.29 21.43 -12.18
C PRO A 15 -1.24 21.40 -12.17
N SER A 16 -1.84 20.91 -13.26
CA SER A 16 -3.27 20.64 -13.29
C SER A 16 -3.57 19.56 -12.26
N LEU A 17 -4.66 19.72 -11.51
CA LEU A 17 -5.12 18.69 -10.59
C LEU A 17 -5.28 17.35 -11.35
N PRO A 18 -4.94 16.22 -10.71
CA PRO A 18 -5.11 14.92 -11.32
C PRO A 18 -6.59 14.70 -11.67
N THR A 19 -6.84 14.19 -12.86
CA THR A 19 -8.21 13.86 -13.30
C THR A 19 -8.47 12.38 -13.03
N ILE A 20 -9.44 12.08 -12.17
CA ILE A 20 -9.86 10.71 -11.86
C ILE A 20 -10.98 10.31 -12.85
N LYS A 21 -10.83 9.16 -13.49
CA LYS A 21 -11.79 8.63 -14.48
C LYS A 21 -12.17 7.21 -14.16
N ASN A 22 -13.41 6.86 -14.51
CA ASN A 22 -13.92 5.50 -14.43
C ASN A 22 -14.20 5.00 -15.86
N ASN A 23 -13.64 3.84 -16.23
CA ASN A 23 -13.81 3.31 -17.59
C ASN A 23 -15.27 2.95 -17.93
N LEU A 24 -16.14 2.83 -16.93
CA LEU A 24 -17.58 2.74 -17.12
C LEU A 24 -18.15 3.91 -17.95
N GLU A 25 -17.50 5.08 -17.96
CA GLU A 25 -17.85 6.24 -18.78
C GLU A 25 -17.87 5.98 -20.29
N TRP A 26 -17.17 4.94 -20.77
CA TRP A 26 -17.18 4.53 -22.17
C TRP A 26 -17.55 3.06 -22.36
N MET A 27 -17.38 2.22 -21.34
CA MET A 27 -17.74 0.81 -21.43
C MET A 27 -19.25 0.57 -21.37
N LYS A 28 -20.02 1.40 -20.64
CA LYS A 28 -21.47 1.17 -20.44
C LYS A 28 -22.29 1.28 -21.73
N ASP A 29 -21.83 2.11 -22.67
CA ASP A 29 -22.53 2.40 -23.93
C ASP A 29 -21.97 1.53 -25.08
N LEU A 30 -20.93 0.73 -24.83
CA LEU A 30 -20.27 -0.09 -25.83
C LEU A 30 -21.01 -1.42 -25.99
N SER A 31 -21.71 -1.59 -27.10
CA SER A 31 -22.33 -2.87 -27.43
C SER A 31 -21.29 -3.92 -27.79
N LEU A 32 -21.65 -5.21 -27.62
CA LEU A 32 -20.79 -6.31 -28.03
C LEU A 32 -20.45 -6.25 -29.53
N LEU A 33 -21.42 -5.88 -30.37
CA LEU A 33 -21.20 -5.77 -31.82
C LEU A 33 -20.21 -4.66 -32.17
N GLU A 34 -20.31 -3.50 -31.51
CA GLU A 34 -19.34 -2.41 -31.69
C GLU A 34 -17.95 -2.80 -31.20
N PHE A 35 -17.87 -3.48 -30.05
CA PHE A 35 -16.59 -3.96 -29.52
C PHE A 35 -15.92 -4.96 -30.46
N LEU A 36 -16.67 -5.94 -30.98
CA LEU A 36 -16.15 -6.92 -31.93
C LEU A 36 -15.77 -6.27 -33.28
N GLY A 37 -16.58 -5.32 -33.77
CA GLY A 37 -16.33 -4.61 -35.01
C GLY A 37 -15.14 -3.64 -34.96
N SER A 38 -14.81 -3.12 -33.77
CA SER A 38 -13.70 -2.18 -33.56
C SER A 38 -12.45 -2.89 -33.03
N VAL A 39 -12.43 -3.20 -31.73
CA VAL A 39 -11.30 -3.77 -31.01
C VAL A 39 -11.08 -5.24 -31.41
N GLY A 40 -12.15 -6.02 -31.48
CA GLY A 40 -12.09 -7.44 -31.85
C GLY A 40 -11.52 -7.66 -33.26
N ARG A 41 -11.87 -6.79 -34.22
CA ARG A 41 -11.40 -6.84 -35.61
C ARG A 41 -9.89 -6.84 -35.74
N VAL A 42 -9.19 -6.09 -34.88
CA VAL A 42 -7.73 -5.93 -34.93
C VAL A 42 -6.99 -6.79 -33.91
N ALA A 43 -7.73 -7.53 -33.07
CA ALA A 43 -7.21 -8.45 -32.06
C ALA A 43 -6.93 -9.82 -32.68
N ARG A 44 -5.65 -10.18 -32.82
CA ARG A 44 -5.26 -11.51 -33.30
C ARG A 44 -5.19 -12.50 -32.13
N VAL A 45 -6.02 -13.54 -32.18
CA VAL A 45 -6.07 -14.59 -31.15
C VAL A 45 -4.71 -15.23 -30.90
N SER A 46 -3.93 -15.52 -31.95
CA SER A 46 -2.57 -16.08 -31.80
C SER A 46 -1.64 -15.17 -30.99
N ALA A 47 -1.70 -13.86 -31.21
CA ALA A 47 -0.90 -12.89 -30.47
C ALA A 47 -1.35 -12.77 -29.00
N MET A 48 -2.66 -12.85 -28.75
CA MET A 48 -3.21 -12.85 -27.40
C MET A 48 -2.82 -14.11 -26.60
N LEU A 49 -2.79 -15.27 -27.26
CA LEU A 49 -2.37 -16.55 -26.65
C LEU A 49 -0.86 -16.61 -26.38
N ALA A 50 -0.05 -15.96 -27.21
CA ALA A 50 1.41 -15.97 -27.09
C ALA A 50 1.95 -15.19 -25.88
N ARG A 51 1.10 -14.43 -25.17
CA ARG A 51 1.52 -13.62 -24.02
C ARG A 51 1.81 -14.49 -22.82
N ASP A 52 2.92 -14.22 -22.15
CA ASP A 52 3.36 -15.01 -21.00
C ASP A 52 2.28 -15.14 -19.91
N SER A 53 1.53 -14.08 -19.62
CA SER A 53 0.44 -14.11 -18.62
C SER A 53 -0.70 -15.05 -18.98
N VAL A 54 -1.03 -15.18 -20.28
CA VAL A 54 -2.07 -16.07 -20.79
C VAL A 54 -1.53 -17.49 -20.92
N LYS A 55 -0.33 -17.63 -21.49
CA LYS A 55 0.37 -18.90 -21.69
C LYS A 55 0.59 -19.66 -20.38
N GLN A 56 1.14 -19.00 -19.36
CA GLN A 56 1.35 -19.62 -18.04
C GLN A 56 0.04 -20.09 -17.40
N ARG A 57 -1.06 -19.37 -17.61
CA ARG A 57 -2.37 -19.72 -17.05
C ARG A 57 -2.98 -20.91 -17.77
N LEU A 58 -2.86 -20.98 -19.09
CA LEU A 58 -3.25 -22.15 -19.89
C LEU A 58 -2.45 -23.39 -19.52
N GLU A 59 -1.14 -23.25 -19.29
CA GLU A 59 -0.25 -24.35 -18.88
C GLU A 59 -0.49 -24.81 -17.43
N SER A 60 -1.01 -23.95 -16.56
CA SER A 60 -1.29 -24.27 -15.14
C SER A 60 -2.43 -25.27 -14.91
N GLY A 61 -3.08 -25.78 -15.97
CA GLY A 61 -4.13 -26.79 -15.91
C GLY A 61 -5.51 -26.28 -15.49
N SER A 62 -5.62 -25.06 -14.94
CA SER A 62 -6.90 -24.42 -14.58
C SER A 62 -7.63 -23.80 -15.78
N GLY A 63 -6.95 -23.65 -16.92
CA GLY A 63 -7.49 -22.96 -18.10
C GLY A 63 -7.66 -21.45 -17.87
N ILE A 64 -8.28 -20.78 -18.84
CA ILE A 64 -8.64 -19.36 -18.75
C ILE A 64 -10.05 -19.18 -19.30
N SER A 65 -10.89 -18.43 -18.59
CA SER A 65 -12.22 -18.11 -19.09
C SER A 65 -12.17 -17.13 -20.26
N PHE A 66 -13.20 -17.12 -21.11
CA PHE A 66 -13.32 -16.13 -22.18
C PHE A 66 -13.32 -14.69 -21.65
N THR A 67 -13.92 -14.48 -20.47
CA THR A 67 -13.93 -13.18 -19.77
C THR A 67 -12.53 -12.73 -19.39
N GLU A 68 -11.73 -13.59 -18.73
CA GLU A 68 -10.34 -13.29 -18.39
C GLU A 68 -9.48 -13.07 -19.64
N PHE A 69 -9.69 -13.89 -20.68
CA PHE A 69 -8.99 -13.76 -21.95
C PHE A 69 -9.27 -12.43 -22.65
N THR A 70 -10.52 -11.95 -22.59
CA THR A 70 -10.96 -10.71 -23.24
C THR A 70 -10.53 -9.45 -22.48
N TYR A 71 -10.19 -9.56 -21.19
CA TYR A 71 -9.80 -8.42 -20.35
C TYR A 71 -8.66 -7.57 -20.93
N GLN A 72 -7.67 -8.21 -21.56
CA GLN A 72 -6.54 -7.52 -22.20
C GLN A 72 -6.95 -6.56 -23.33
N LEU A 73 -8.10 -6.81 -23.97
CA LEU A 73 -8.67 -5.97 -25.02
C LEU A 73 -9.46 -4.80 -24.43
N LEU A 74 -10.16 -5.02 -23.31
CA LEU A 74 -10.85 -3.96 -22.57
C LEU A 74 -9.85 -2.93 -22.04
N GLN A 75 -8.74 -3.39 -21.43
CA GLN A 75 -7.67 -2.50 -20.98
C GLN A 75 -6.99 -1.75 -22.13
N ALA A 76 -6.86 -2.39 -23.31
CA ALA A 76 -6.34 -1.73 -24.50
C ALA A 76 -7.28 -0.60 -24.97
N TYR A 77 -8.59 -0.87 -24.95
CA TYR A 77 -9.62 0.09 -25.30
C TYR A 77 -9.64 1.29 -24.35
N ASP A 78 -9.43 1.07 -23.05
CA ASP A 78 -9.28 2.15 -22.07
C ASP A 78 -8.19 3.14 -22.48
N PHE A 79 -7.02 2.65 -22.91
CA PHE A 79 -5.93 3.53 -23.33
C PHE A 79 -6.30 4.31 -24.60
N ALA A 80 -6.95 3.68 -25.58
CA ALA A 80 -7.43 4.36 -26.78
C ALA A 80 -8.46 5.47 -26.46
N GLN A 81 -9.39 5.21 -25.54
CA GLN A 81 -10.39 6.19 -25.11
C GLN A 81 -9.75 7.35 -24.32
N LEU A 82 -8.79 7.06 -23.44
CA LEU A 82 -8.04 8.09 -22.71
C LEU A 82 -7.19 8.95 -23.64
N ARG A 83 -6.61 8.37 -24.70
CA ARG A 83 -5.89 9.12 -25.74
C ARG A 83 -6.83 10.04 -26.50
N SER A 84 -7.97 9.52 -26.96
CA SER A 84 -8.94 10.29 -27.75
C SER A 84 -9.56 11.44 -26.95
N ARG A 85 -10.00 11.16 -25.72
CA ARG A 85 -10.74 12.12 -24.88
C ARG A 85 -9.84 13.09 -24.10
N TYR A 86 -8.67 12.63 -23.64
CA TYR A 86 -7.81 13.38 -22.71
C TYR A 86 -6.38 13.55 -23.21
N ARG A 87 -6.08 13.17 -24.46
CA ARG A 87 -4.74 13.25 -25.06
C ARG A 87 -3.67 12.50 -24.25
N CYS A 88 -4.05 11.47 -23.48
CA CYS A 88 -3.11 10.63 -22.73
C CYS A 88 -2.09 9.96 -23.67
N THR A 89 -0.79 10.17 -23.47
CA THR A 89 0.30 9.63 -24.32
C THR A 89 1.13 8.55 -23.65
N ILE A 90 1.05 8.41 -22.33
CA ILE A 90 1.87 7.48 -21.55
C ILE A 90 0.97 6.70 -20.61
N GLN A 91 1.09 5.37 -20.62
CA GLN A 91 0.48 4.49 -19.63
C GLN A 91 1.55 3.92 -18.69
N LEU A 92 1.29 4.01 -17.39
CA LEU A 92 2.15 3.51 -16.32
C LEU A 92 1.49 2.30 -15.65
N GLY A 93 2.29 1.35 -15.20
CA GLY A 93 1.81 0.20 -14.42
C GLY A 93 2.95 -0.61 -13.78
N GLY A 94 2.60 -1.61 -12.97
CA GLY A 94 3.58 -2.58 -12.48
C GLY A 94 4.18 -3.41 -13.62
N SER A 95 5.33 -4.05 -13.38
CA SER A 95 5.98 -4.90 -14.39
C SER A 95 5.10 -6.06 -14.88
N ASP A 96 4.14 -6.50 -14.07
CA ASP A 96 3.12 -7.50 -14.43
C ASP A 96 2.02 -6.96 -15.39
N GLN A 97 1.95 -5.65 -15.62
CA GLN A 97 1.02 -5.01 -16.56
C GLN A 97 1.60 -4.79 -17.96
N TYR A 98 2.88 -5.13 -18.18
CA TYR A 98 3.59 -4.87 -19.44
C TYR A 98 2.81 -5.32 -20.68
N GLY A 99 2.36 -6.57 -20.72
CA GLY A 99 1.65 -7.13 -21.88
C GLY A 99 0.33 -6.40 -22.19
N ASN A 100 -0.40 -5.96 -21.16
CA ASN A 100 -1.66 -5.25 -21.36
C ASN A 100 -1.45 -3.81 -21.82
N ILE A 101 -0.41 -3.13 -21.32
CA ILE A 101 -0.01 -1.80 -21.79
C ILE A 101 0.38 -1.86 -23.27
N MET A 102 1.17 -2.88 -23.66
CA MET A 102 1.54 -3.10 -25.06
C MET A 102 0.31 -3.35 -25.95
N SER A 103 -0.73 -4.04 -25.46
CA SER A 103 -2.00 -4.14 -26.21
C SER A 103 -2.55 -2.78 -26.61
N GLY A 104 -2.55 -1.83 -25.66
CA GLY A 104 -3.15 -0.51 -25.87
C GLY A 104 -2.41 0.25 -26.94
N ILE A 105 -1.07 0.20 -26.91
CA ILE A 105 -0.21 0.83 -27.91
C ILE A 105 -0.44 0.21 -29.29
N GLU A 106 -0.45 -1.12 -29.39
CA GLU A 106 -0.73 -1.81 -30.65
C GLU A 106 -2.14 -1.52 -31.18
N LEU A 107 -3.15 -1.51 -30.31
CA LEU A 107 -4.53 -1.23 -30.67
C LEU A 107 -4.66 0.17 -31.27
N MET A 108 -4.07 1.18 -30.63
CA MET A 108 -4.09 2.55 -31.15
C MET A 108 -3.42 2.65 -32.53
N SER A 109 -2.29 1.98 -32.73
CA SER A 109 -1.61 1.93 -34.03
C SER A 109 -2.47 1.26 -35.13
N LYS A 110 -3.18 0.19 -34.78
CA LYS A 110 -4.05 -0.56 -35.71
C LYS A 110 -5.36 0.16 -36.04
N LEU A 111 -5.94 0.86 -35.07
CA LEU A 111 -7.15 1.67 -35.29
C LEU A 111 -6.85 2.88 -36.19
N GLN A 112 -5.64 3.44 -36.11
CA GLN A 112 -5.20 4.54 -36.97
C GLN A 112 -4.85 4.11 -38.40
N SER A 113 -4.38 2.88 -38.60
CA SER A 113 -3.98 2.34 -39.92
C SER A 113 -5.10 1.64 -40.68
N SER A 114 -6.27 1.42 -40.06
CA SER A 114 -7.43 0.81 -40.73
C SER A 114 -8.17 1.85 -41.58
N PRO A 115 -8.29 1.68 -42.92
CA PRO A 115 -8.95 2.65 -43.80
C PRO A 115 -10.49 2.73 -43.69
N ALA A 116 -11.09 2.27 -42.59
CA ALA A 116 -12.55 2.13 -42.48
C ALA A 116 -13.06 2.40 -41.04
N SER A 117 -13.29 3.69 -40.77
CA SER A 117 -14.22 4.33 -39.81
C SER A 117 -13.91 5.84 -39.80
N ASP A 118 -14.69 6.74 -40.41
CA ASP A 118 -15.97 7.25 -39.91
C ASP A 118 -16.87 7.86 -41.02
N PRO A 119 -18.20 7.64 -40.99
CA PRO A 119 -19.19 8.59 -41.51
C PRO A 119 -19.72 9.58 -40.45
N VAL A 120 -19.35 9.45 -39.17
CA VAL A 120 -20.02 10.17 -38.06
C VAL A 120 -19.25 11.40 -37.54
N THR A 121 -18.07 11.71 -38.09
CA THR A 121 -17.28 12.89 -37.66
C THR A 121 -16.95 13.82 -38.83
N GLN A 122 -17.95 14.23 -39.63
CA GLN A 122 -17.82 15.36 -40.55
C GLN A 122 -18.34 16.66 -39.92
N THR A 123 -17.51 17.23 -39.06
CA THR A 123 -17.37 18.70 -38.96
C THR A 123 -15.88 18.98 -38.86
N ARG A 124 -15.21 19.04 -40.01
CA ARG A 124 -13.89 19.65 -40.15
C ARG A 124 -14.00 20.83 -41.09
N SER A 125 -13.73 22.03 -40.57
CA SER A 125 -13.31 23.18 -41.37
C SER A 125 -11.91 22.89 -41.96
N PRO A 126 -11.61 23.39 -43.16
CA PRO A 126 -10.31 23.18 -43.79
C PRO A 126 -9.32 24.25 -43.29
N GLU A 127 -8.22 23.84 -42.66
CA GLU A 127 -7.09 24.73 -42.41
C GLU A 127 -5.80 24.13 -42.97
N SER A 128 -5.35 24.79 -44.05
CA SER A 128 -4.00 25.06 -44.53
C SER A 128 -2.86 24.06 -44.30
N GLU A 129 -2.26 23.66 -45.42
CA GLU A 129 -0.90 23.11 -45.56
C GLU A 129 0.16 24.07 -44.99
N SER A 130 1.04 23.58 -44.10
CA SER A 130 2.45 24.03 -44.00
C SER A 130 3.29 23.18 -43.02
N ASP A 131 4.51 22.87 -43.47
CA ASP A 131 5.73 22.33 -42.81
C ASP A 131 5.97 20.81 -42.67
N PRO A 132 6.92 20.22 -43.44
CA PRO A 132 7.32 18.82 -43.32
C PRO A 132 8.13 18.49 -42.05
N GLU A 133 8.88 19.45 -41.48
CA GLU A 133 9.77 19.21 -40.33
C GLU A 133 9.07 19.24 -38.96
N THR A 134 7.83 19.74 -38.88
CA THR A 134 7.00 19.71 -37.66
C THR A 134 6.05 18.50 -37.61
N THR A 135 6.20 17.56 -38.56
CA THR A 135 5.41 16.31 -38.64
C THR A 135 5.95 15.20 -37.72
N CYS A 136 6.77 15.53 -36.72
CA CYS A 136 7.24 14.57 -35.73
C CYS A 136 6.15 14.30 -34.67
N ASN A 137 5.47 13.15 -34.83
CA ASN A 137 4.91 12.32 -33.75
C ASN A 137 3.74 12.86 -32.89
N ARG A 138 2.68 13.42 -33.49
CA ARG A 138 1.38 13.57 -32.78
C ARG A 138 0.73 12.21 -32.41
N ASN A 139 1.29 11.07 -32.82
CA ASN A 139 0.61 9.77 -32.75
C ASN A 139 1.34 8.68 -31.93
N VAL A 140 2.41 9.01 -31.21
CA VAL A 140 3.14 7.99 -30.44
C VAL A 140 2.54 7.85 -29.04
N ALA A 141 2.19 6.62 -28.69
CA ALA A 141 1.84 6.23 -27.33
C ALA A 141 2.97 5.41 -26.73
N PHE A 142 3.23 5.63 -25.44
CA PHE A 142 4.30 4.98 -24.71
C PHE A 142 3.75 4.19 -23.53
N GLY A 143 4.48 3.16 -23.16
CA GLY A 143 4.27 2.38 -21.95
C GLY A 143 5.52 2.43 -21.10
N LEU A 144 5.36 2.63 -19.81
CA LEU A 144 6.45 2.51 -18.84
C LEU A 144 5.99 1.62 -17.68
N THR A 145 6.83 0.66 -17.33
CA THR A 145 6.58 -0.24 -16.22
C THR A 145 7.50 0.06 -15.04
N ILE A 146 6.93 -0.06 -13.84
CA ILE A 146 7.63 0.14 -12.57
C ILE A 146 7.89 -1.25 -11.97
N PRO A 147 9.10 -1.52 -11.44
CA PRO A 147 9.39 -2.81 -10.82
C PRO A 147 8.46 -3.07 -9.64
N LEU A 148 8.06 -4.32 -9.48
CA LEU A 148 7.29 -4.75 -8.31
C LEU A 148 8.14 -4.59 -7.05
N LEU A 149 7.49 -4.16 -5.96
CA LEU A 149 8.12 -4.11 -4.65
C LEU A 149 8.33 -5.55 -4.15
N THR A 150 9.60 -5.94 -4.04
CA THR A 150 10.00 -7.29 -3.62
C THR A 150 11.03 -7.24 -2.51
N THR A 151 11.04 -8.27 -1.66
CA THR A 151 12.12 -8.51 -0.68
C THR A 151 13.40 -8.96 -1.41
N ARG A 152 14.53 -9.01 -0.70
CA ARG A 152 15.77 -9.61 -1.22
C ARG A 152 15.60 -11.05 -1.69
N GLU A 153 14.67 -11.79 -1.08
CA GLU A 153 14.34 -13.19 -1.42
C GLU A 153 13.39 -13.30 -2.63
N GLY A 154 12.97 -12.17 -3.20
CA GLY A 154 12.10 -12.12 -4.37
C GLY A 154 10.60 -12.22 -4.04
N GLU A 155 10.22 -12.29 -2.77
CA GLU A 155 8.82 -12.30 -2.36
C GLU A 155 8.16 -10.95 -2.64
N LYS A 156 6.92 -10.95 -3.14
CA LYS A 156 6.15 -9.71 -3.36
C LYS A 156 5.73 -9.12 -2.02
N PHE A 157 6.00 -7.83 -1.83
CA PHE A 157 5.57 -7.10 -0.64
C PHE A 157 4.04 -7.17 -0.48
N GLY A 158 3.58 -7.48 0.73
CA GLY A 158 2.15 -7.51 1.06
C GLY A 158 1.35 -8.71 0.53
N LYS A 159 1.99 -9.75 -0.04
CA LYS A 159 1.29 -10.97 -0.53
C LYS A 159 1.57 -12.26 0.25
N SER A 160 2.45 -12.25 1.24
CA SER A 160 2.71 -13.44 2.06
C SER A 160 1.53 -13.67 3.03
N ALA A 161 0.69 -14.66 2.73
CA ALA A 161 -0.32 -15.30 3.58
C ALA A 161 -0.99 -14.43 4.68
N GLY A 162 -1.77 -13.42 4.29
CA GLY A 162 -2.72 -12.73 5.19
C GLY A 162 -2.31 -11.35 5.70
N ASN A 163 -1.13 -10.83 5.34
CA ASN A 163 -0.63 -9.52 5.80
C ASN A 163 -0.67 -8.43 4.73
N ALA A 164 -1.84 -8.22 4.10
CA ALA A 164 -2.02 -7.06 3.23
C ALA A 164 -1.95 -5.77 4.07
N VAL A 165 -1.16 -4.81 3.62
CA VAL A 165 -1.00 -3.50 4.26
C VAL A 165 -1.92 -2.53 3.54
N TRP A 166 -3.07 -2.23 4.13
CA TRP A 166 -4.08 -1.37 3.52
C TRP A 166 -3.74 0.10 3.72
N LEU A 167 -4.13 0.95 2.77
CA LEU A 167 -4.02 2.40 2.93
C LEU A 167 -5.19 2.99 3.75
N ASP A 168 -6.30 2.26 3.86
CA ASP A 168 -7.44 2.66 4.68
C ASP A 168 -7.11 2.46 6.17
N PRO A 169 -7.12 3.52 7.00
CA PRO A 169 -6.81 3.43 8.42
C PRO A 169 -7.73 2.49 9.20
N LYS A 170 -8.93 2.16 8.68
CA LYS A 170 -9.85 1.21 9.32
C LYS A 170 -9.45 -0.26 9.12
N LEU A 171 -8.68 -0.55 8.07
CA LEU A 171 -8.20 -1.90 7.75
C LEU A 171 -6.77 -2.10 8.24
N THR A 172 -5.94 -1.07 8.18
CA THR A 172 -4.60 -1.06 8.76
C THR A 172 -4.40 0.28 9.45
N SER A 173 -4.39 0.26 10.78
CA SER A 173 -4.28 1.50 11.55
C SER A 173 -2.93 2.20 11.29
N PRO A 174 -2.84 3.54 11.44
CA PRO A 174 -1.57 4.26 11.25
C PRO A 174 -0.40 3.68 12.07
N VAL A 175 -0.69 3.17 13.27
CA VAL A 175 0.29 2.49 14.13
C VAL A 175 0.79 1.20 13.49
N GLU A 176 -0.11 0.33 12.99
CA GLU A 176 0.27 -0.92 12.32
C GLU A 176 0.98 -0.67 10.99
N PHE A 177 0.51 0.33 10.23
CA PHE A 177 1.12 0.75 8.97
C PHE A 177 2.58 1.16 9.22
N TYR A 178 2.81 2.06 10.17
CA TYR A 178 4.16 2.51 10.55
C TYR A 178 5.03 1.37 11.10
N GLN A 179 4.48 0.49 11.94
CA GLN A 179 5.21 -0.68 12.47
C GLN A 179 5.65 -1.66 11.38
N THR A 180 4.85 -1.79 10.31
CA THR A 180 5.21 -2.62 9.15
C THR A 180 6.50 -2.12 8.52
N PHE A 181 6.62 -0.81 8.28
CA PHE A 181 7.82 -0.23 7.67
C PHE A 181 9.01 -0.20 8.63
N ILE A 182 8.78 -0.01 9.94
CA ILE A 182 9.84 -0.13 10.96
C ILE A 182 10.47 -1.52 11.02
N SER A 183 9.71 -2.55 10.64
CA SER A 183 10.11 -3.94 10.71
C SER A 183 10.84 -4.43 9.46
N ILE A 184 11.00 -3.57 8.45
CA ILE A 184 11.71 -3.92 7.22
C ILE A 184 13.19 -4.23 7.52
N PRO A 185 13.74 -5.32 6.97
CA PRO A 185 15.15 -5.67 7.10
C PRO A 185 16.08 -4.57 6.56
N ASP A 186 17.26 -4.44 7.16
CA ASP A 186 18.31 -3.50 6.70
C ASP A 186 18.68 -3.70 5.22
N SER A 187 18.57 -4.94 4.70
CA SER A 187 18.87 -5.24 3.30
C SER A 187 17.92 -4.60 2.30
N ASP A 188 16.69 -4.28 2.74
CA ASP A 188 15.59 -3.89 1.85
C ASP A 188 15.21 -2.41 2.04
N VAL A 189 15.51 -1.83 3.20
CA VAL A 189 15.08 -0.48 3.57
C VAL A 189 15.53 0.60 2.59
N LEU A 190 16.77 0.54 2.10
CA LEU A 190 17.29 1.54 1.15
C LEU A 190 16.58 1.47 -0.20
N LYS A 191 16.30 0.25 -0.68
CA LYS A 191 15.52 0.04 -1.91
C LYS A 191 14.13 0.66 -1.74
N TYR A 192 13.51 0.48 -0.58
CA TYR A 192 12.15 0.96 -0.35
C TYR A 192 12.12 2.48 -0.17
N LEU A 193 13.12 3.09 0.47
CA LEU A 193 13.29 4.54 0.53
C LEU A 193 13.35 5.15 -0.87
N LYS A 194 14.17 4.57 -1.76
CA LYS A 194 14.31 5.04 -3.16
C LYS A 194 13.02 4.87 -3.98
N MET A 195 12.16 3.90 -3.64
CA MET A 195 10.93 3.60 -4.40
C MET A 195 9.67 4.28 -3.86
N LEU A 196 9.60 4.56 -2.55
CA LEU A 196 8.36 4.95 -1.86
C LEU A 196 8.40 6.36 -1.27
N THR A 197 9.54 7.06 -1.35
CA THR A 197 9.71 8.40 -0.76
C THR A 197 10.25 9.38 -1.78
N PHE A 198 10.13 10.67 -1.45
CA PHE A 198 10.72 11.77 -2.23
C PHE A 198 12.05 12.25 -1.65
N VAL A 199 12.67 11.47 -0.76
CA VAL A 199 13.97 11.82 -0.17
C VAL A 199 15.05 11.76 -1.27
N PRO A 200 15.87 12.81 -1.44
CA PRO A 200 16.93 12.84 -2.45
C PRO A 200 17.89 11.66 -2.31
N THR A 201 18.35 11.11 -3.44
CA THR A 201 19.24 9.93 -3.44
C THR A 201 20.56 10.24 -2.72
N GLU A 202 21.07 11.45 -2.91
CA GLU A 202 22.30 11.93 -2.27
C GLU A 202 22.17 11.98 -0.74
N GLU A 203 20.99 12.38 -0.24
CA GLU A 203 20.70 12.38 1.20
C GLU A 203 20.63 10.95 1.75
N LEU A 204 20.00 10.03 1.02
CA LEU A 204 19.92 8.62 1.40
C LEU A 204 21.30 7.98 1.49
N ASP A 205 22.18 8.26 0.53
CA ASP A 205 23.54 7.70 0.51
C ASP A 205 24.36 8.25 1.70
N GLN A 206 24.23 9.55 2.04
CA GLN A 206 24.87 10.14 3.24
C GLN A 206 24.38 9.54 4.56
N ARG A 207 23.07 9.29 4.68
CA ARG A 207 22.49 8.66 5.88
C ARG A 207 22.94 7.22 6.03
N LEU A 208 23.04 6.47 4.93
CA LEU A 208 23.55 5.10 4.92
C LEU A 208 25.01 5.03 5.40
N GLU A 209 25.86 5.93 4.92
CA GLU A 209 27.25 6.03 5.41
C GLU A 209 27.30 6.33 6.90
N SER A 210 26.44 7.23 7.38
CA SER A 210 26.37 7.64 8.78
C SER A 210 25.87 6.50 9.67
N SER A 211 24.87 5.74 9.25
CA SER A 211 24.35 4.60 10.03
C SER A 211 25.36 3.46 10.11
N THR A 212 26.16 3.27 9.06
CA THR A 212 27.24 2.27 9.05
C THR A 212 28.36 2.64 10.04
N LYS A 213 28.63 3.95 10.20
CA LYS A 213 29.65 4.47 11.13
C LYS A 213 29.19 4.48 12.59
N ASN A 214 27.87 4.52 12.84
CA ASN A 214 27.30 4.53 14.18
C ASN A 214 26.29 3.38 14.37
N PRO A 215 26.76 2.18 14.78
CA PRO A 215 25.91 1.00 15.00
C PRO A 215 24.81 1.19 16.06
N ASP A 216 24.92 2.19 16.92
CA ASP A 216 23.91 2.52 17.92
C ASP A 216 22.69 3.25 17.33
N SER A 217 22.77 3.72 16.08
CA SER A 217 21.66 4.31 15.32
C SER A 217 20.63 3.27 14.82
N LYS A 218 20.29 2.32 15.70
CA LYS A 218 19.39 1.20 15.37
C LYS A 218 18.11 1.71 14.70
N ARG A 219 17.88 1.19 13.50
CA ARG A 219 16.70 1.42 12.68
C ARG A 219 16.48 2.87 12.22
N GLU A 220 17.51 3.69 12.08
CA GLU A 220 17.37 5.08 11.61
C GLU A 220 16.70 5.15 10.23
N LEU A 221 17.21 4.39 9.25
CA LEU A 221 16.64 4.34 7.90
C LEU A 221 15.20 3.81 7.87
N GLN A 222 14.89 2.81 8.72
CA GLN A 222 13.53 2.28 8.81
C GLN A 222 12.57 3.28 9.44
N LYS A 223 13.02 4.04 10.45
CA LYS A 223 12.22 5.13 11.03
C LYS A 223 11.98 6.23 10.00
N LEU A 224 12.98 6.58 9.20
CA LEU A 224 12.81 7.52 8.09
C LEU A 224 11.76 7.00 7.09
N LEU A 225 11.91 5.76 6.63
CA LEU A 225 10.96 5.14 5.70
C LEU A 225 9.53 5.12 6.26
N ALA A 226 9.38 4.63 7.49
CA ALA A 226 8.08 4.55 8.15
C ALA A 226 7.46 5.94 8.33
N ARG A 227 8.26 6.95 8.68
CA ARG A 227 7.82 8.33 8.79
C ARG A 227 7.33 8.88 7.46
N GLU A 228 8.15 8.82 6.41
CA GLU A 228 7.82 9.41 5.10
C GLU A 228 6.58 8.76 4.48
N VAL A 229 6.49 7.43 4.49
CA VAL A 229 5.33 6.74 3.90
C VAL A 229 4.07 6.95 4.73
N THR A 230 4.17 6.97 6.06
CA THR A 230 3.01 7.24 6.94
C THR A 230 2.53 8.69 6.77
N LEU A 231 3.45 9.64 6.64
CA LEU A 231 3.12 11.03 6.37
C LEU A 231 2.41 11.17 5.01
N LEU A 232 2.92 10.50 3.98
CA LEU A 232 2.34 10.52 2.64
C LEU A 232 0.90 9.97 2.61
N VAL A 233 0.63 8.88 3.34
CA VAL A 233 -0.66 8.17 3.29
C VAL A 233 -1.67 8.71 4.30
N HIS A 234 -1.24 8.96 5.53
CA HIS A 234 -2.14 9.30 6.65
C HIS A 234 -1.96 10.74 7.17
N GLY A 235 -1.07 11.52 6.56
CA GLY A 235 -0.81 12.91 6.94
C GLY A 235 -0.18 13.07 8.33
N GLU A 236 -0.06 14.32 8.77
CA GLU A 236 0.57 14.67 10.06
C GLU A 236 -0.18 14.08 11.26
N LYS A 237 -1.52 14.01 11.20
CA LYS A 237 -2.31 13.41 12.28
C LYS A 237 -2.00 11.92 12.41
N GLY A 238 -2.04 11.17 11.30
CA GLY A 238 -1.75 9.74 11.30
C GLY A 238 -0.31 9.44 11.71
N LEU A 239 0.66 10.25 11.27
CA LEU A 239 2.05 10.11 11.70
C LEU A 239 2.21 10.33 13.21
N ARG A 240 1.58 11.37 13.77
CA ARG A 240 1.61 11.60 15.23
C ARG A 240 1.01 10.42 16.01
N GLN A 241 -0.14 9.92 15.58
CA GLN A 241 -0.77 8.72 16.17
C GLN A 241 0.17 7.51 16.08
N ALA A 242 0.80 7.30 14.92
CA ALA A 242 1.70 6.18 14.70
C ALA A 242 2.95 6.21 15.60
N ILE A 243 3.56 7.38 15.76
CA ILE A 243 4.71 7.58 16.65
C ILE A 243 4.30 7.36 18.11
N GLN A 244 3.20 7.96 18.55
CA GLN A 244 2.69 7.80 19.92
C GLN A 244 2.32 6.36 20.21
N GLY A 245 1.60 5.69 19.30
CA GLY A 245 1.25 4.28 19.45
C GLY A 245 2.48 3.39 19.47
N THR A 246 3.49 3.67 18.64
CA THR A 246 4.76 2.93 18.66
C THR A 246 5.47 3.06 20.02
N GLU A 247 5.49 4.27 20.57
CA GLU A 247 6.07 4.55 21.88
C GLU A 247 5.30 3.84 23.01
N PHE A 248 3.97 3.79 22.93
CA PHE A 248 3.14 3.02 23.85
C PHE A 248 3.43 1.52 23.75
N LEU A 249 3.49 0.95 22.54
CA LEU A 249 3.71 -0.49 22.36
C LEU A 249 5.11 -0.94 22.81
N PHE A 250 6.12 -0.11 22.57
CA PHE A 250 7.53 -0.40 22.83
C PHE A 250 8.23 0.73 23.60
N PRO A 251 7.88 0.95 24.88
CA PRO A 251 8.50 1.98 25.69
C PRO A 251 10.00 1.69 25.89
N THR A 252 10.81 2.74 25.92
CA THR A 252 12.24 2.66 26.25
C THR A 252 12.41 2.30 27.73
N GLU A 253 13.46 1.53 28.09
CA GLU A 253 13.72 1.09 29.47
C GLU A 253 13.75 2.25 30.48
N SER A 254 14.32 3.40 30.09
CA SER A 254 14.32 4.62 30.92
C SER A 254 12.93 5.17 31.26
N LYS A 255 11.91 4.82 30.47
CA LYS A 255 10.50 5.22 30.70
C LYS A 255 9.72 4.18 31.50
N LEU A 256 10.23 2.95 31.64
CA LEU A 256 9.61 1.89 32.45
C LEU A 256 9.90 2.06 33.95
N GLU A 257 11.01 2.71 34.32
CA GLU A 257 11.48 2.85 35.72
C GLU A 257 10.79 3.98 36.51
N SER A 258 10.36 5.05 35.85
CA SER A 258 9.32 5.93 36.43
C SER A 258 8.00 5.18 36.28
N ASP A 259 7.19 5.04 37.34
CA ASP A 259 5.85 4.42 37.30
C ASP A 259 4.98 5.04 36.18
N SER A 260 5.13 4.51 34.97
CA SER A 260 4.78 5.12 33.68
C SER A 260 3.29 5.07 33.36
N ARG A 261 2.49 4.62 34.34
CA ARG A 261 1.03 4.58 34.25
C ARG A 261 0.44 5.99 34.14
N ASP A 262 1.14 7.00 34.66
CA ASP A 262 0.69 8.40 34.65
C ASP A 262 1.03 9.17 33.35
N HIS A 263 1.80 8.58 32.42
CA HIS A 263 2.15 9.25 31.16
C HIS A 263 1.11 9.06 30.05
N TRP A 264 0.22 8.08 30.19
CA TRP A 264 -0.79 7.74 29.19
C TRP A 264 -2.18 8.06 29.72
N SER A 265 -2.72 9.20 29.33
CA SER A 265 -4.11 9.53 29.62
C SER A 265 -5.07 8.80 28.68
N LYS A 266 -6.31 8.64 29.13
CA LYS A 266 -7.44 8.11 28.38
C LYS A 266 -7.61 8.84 27.06
N GLU A 267 -7.51 10.17 27.04
CA GLU A 267 -7.68 10.97 25.82
C GLU A 267 -6.60 10.64 24.79
N LYS A 268 -5.35 10.45 25.23
CA LYS A 268 -4.23 10.11 24.35
C LYS A 268 -4.38 8.70 23.77
N LEU A 269 -4.85 7.76 24.58
CA LEU A 269 -5.10 6.38 24.14
C LEU A 269 -6.30 6.29 23.19
N ASP A 270 -7.37 7.04 23.44
CA ASP A 270 -8.50 7.18 22.53
C ASP A 270 -8.04 7.78 21.19
N GLU A 271 -7.34 8.93 21.21
CA GLU A 271 -6.82 9.54 19.98
C GLU A 271 -5.92 8.59 19.17
N THR A 272 -5.12 7.77 19.86
CA THR A 272 -4.14 6.88 19.21
C THR A 272 -4.76 5.61 18.65
N PHE A 273 -5.67 4.97 19.40
CA PHE A 273 -6.08 3.59 19.12
C PHE A 273 -7.56 3.42 18.78
N GLU A 274 -8.45 4.39 19.00
CA GLU A 274 -9.90 4.22 18.78
C GLU A 274 -10.25 3.76 17.36
N SER A 275 -9.48 4.19 16.36
CA SER A 275 -9.65 3.77 14.95
C SER A 275 -8.99 2.44 14.59
N SER A 276 -8.29 1.79 15.53
CA SER A 276 -7.53 0.56 15.32
C SER A 276 -8.40 -0.70 15.50
N PRO A 277 -8.24 -1.73 14.66
CA PRO A 277 -8.89 -3.03 14.86
C PRO A 277 -8.39 -3.77 16.13
N ASN A 278 -7.31 -3.28 16.76
CA ASN A 278 -6.79 -3.81 18.02
C ASN A 278 -7.34 -3.12 19.26
N TRP A 279 -8.14 -2.08 19.08
CA TRP A 279 -8.87 -1.44 20.15
C TRP A 279 -10.22 -2.12 20.32
N ILE A 280 -10.54 -2.51 21.56
CA ILE A 280 -11.80 -3.18 21.89
C ILE A 280 -12.38 -2.60 23.16
N GLU A 281 -13.71 -2.61 23.28
CA GLU A 281 -14.42 -2.28 24.51
C GLU A 281 -14.91 -3.55 25.19
N LEU A 282 -14.68 -3.65 26.50
CA LEU A 282 -15.18 -4.73 27.35
C LEU A 282 -15.79 -4.14 28.63
N LYS A 283 -16.85 -4.76 29.15
CA LYS A 283 -17.48 -4.31 30.40
C LYS A 283 -16.59 -4.59 31.60
N SER A 284 -16.70 -3.79 32.64
CA SER A 284 -15.97 -3.98 33.90
C SER A 284 -16.17 -5.39 34.49
N SER A 285 -17.37 -5.96 34.37
CA SER A 285 -17.70 -7.33 34.79
C SER A 285 -16.99 -8.44 33.98
N GLU A 286 -16.53 -8.13 32.77
CA GLU A 286 -15.82 -9.05 31.88
C GLU A 286 -14.31 -8.95 32.06
N VAL A 287 -13.83 -7.96 32.82
CA VAL A 287 -12.42 -7.65 32.98
C VAL A 287 -11.99 -7.82 34.44
N ILE A 288 -12.62 -7.12 35.37
CA ILE A 288 -12.24 -7.11 36.79
C ILE A 288 -12.61 -8.45 37.42
N GLY A 289 -11.66 -9.07 38.11
CA GLY A 289 -11.81 -10.39 38.74
C GLY A 289 -11.72 -11.57 37.75
N ARG A 290 -11.46 -11.32 36.45
CA ARG A 290 -11.13 -12.38 35.49
C ARG A 290 -9.63 -12.66 35.49
N SER A 291 -9.25 -13.88 35.12
CA SER A 291 -7.85 -14.23 34.94
C SER A 291 -7.28 -13.60 33.66
N LEU A 292 -6.00 -13.24 33.68
CA LEU A 292 -5.31 -12.71 32.49
C LEU A 292 -5.38 -13.66 31.29
N GLY A 293 -5.33 -14.97 31.56
CA GLY A 293 -5.54 -16.00 30.56
C GLY A 293 -6.90 -15.91 29.86
N ASP A 294 -7.98 -15.79 30.64
CA ASP A 294 -9.34 -15.67 30.09
C ASP A 294 -9.56 -14.33 29.38
N LEU A 295 -8.99 -13.24 29.90
CA LEU A 295 -9.04 -11.93 29.24
C LEU A 295 -8.33 -11.97 27.88
N SER A 296 -7.20 -12.66 27.76
CA SER A 296 -6.47 -12.79 26.49
C SER A 296 -7.24 -13.53 25.40
N VAL A 297 -8.15 -14.44 25.77
CA VAL A 297 -9.05 -15.11 24.82
C VAL A 297 -10.28 -14.25 24.53
N THR A 298 -10.86 -13.63 25.56
CA THR A 298 -12.05 -12.74 25.41
C THR A 298 -11.75 -11.54 24.52
N SER A 299 -10.54 -10.99 24.65
CA SER A 299 -10.02 -9.91 23.79
C SER A 299 -9.65 -10.34 22.37
N LYS A 300 -9.79 -11.63 22.04
CA LYS A 300 -9.40 -12.24 20.76
C LYS A 300 -7.91 -12.11 20.45
N LEU A 301 -7.05 -11.94 21.47
CA LEU A 301 -5.60 -12.04 21.29
C LEU A 301 -5.17 -13.49 21.01
N PHE A 302 -5.91 -14.47 21.56
CA PHE A 302 -5.74 -15.90 21.31
C PHE A 302 -7.05 -16.54 20.86
N GLN A 303 -6.96 -17.57 20.02
CA GLN A 303 -8.15 -18.30 19.53
C GLN A 303 -8.67 -19.33 20.55
N SER A 304 -7.83 -19.77 21.49
CA SER A 304 -8.21 -20.75 22.52
C SER A 304 -7.46 -20.57 23.84
N LYS A 305 -8.08 -21.04 24.93
CA LYS A 305 -7.46 -21.04 26.27
C LYS A 305 -6.18 -21.88 26.33
N GLY A 306 -6.13 -23.00 25.59
CA GLY A 306 -4.94 -23.86 25.54
C GLY A 306 -3.75 -23.19 24.85
N GLU A 307 -4.00 -22.39 23.81
CA GLU A 307 -2.97 -21.57 23.17
C GLU A 307 -2.47 -20.47 24.09
N ALA A 308 -3.38 -19.73 24.73
CA ALA A 308 -3.05 -18.69 25.70
C ALA A 308 -2.19 -19.23 26.86
N ARG A 309 -2.58 -20.36 27.45
CA ARG A 309 -1.83 -20.98 28.56
C ARG A 309 -0.41 -21.39 28.17
N ARG A 310 -0.22 -21.95 26.97
CA ARG A 310 1.12 -22.29 26.47
C ARG A 310 1.98 -21.04 26.28
N ALA A 311 1.43 -19.99 25.67
CA ALA A 311 2.16 -18.77 25.41
C ALA A 311 2.51 -17.99 26.69
N ILE A 312 1.60 -17.92 27.66
CA ILE A 312 1.84 -17.28 28.96
C ILE A 312 2.91 -18.04 29.74
N LYS A 313 2.82 -19.39 29.83
CA LYS A 313 3.82 -20.19 30.53
C LYS A 313 5.22 -20.11 29.90
N ALA A 314 5.29 -19.93 28.58
CA ALA A 314 6.53 -19.67 27.85
C ALA A 314 7.06 -18.23 28.02
N GLY A 315 6.35 -17.37 28.75
CA GLY A 315 6.69 -15.96 28.92
C GLY A 315 6.49 -15.12 27.65
N GLY A 316 5.72 -15.61 26.68
CA GLY A 316 5.52 -14.93 25.39
C GLY A 316 4.46 -13.82 25.40
N VAL A 317 3.87 -13.52 26.56
CA VAL A 317 2.79 -12.53 26.70
C VAL A 317 3.20 -11.42 27.67
N ARG A 318 2.85 -10.18 27.30
CA ARG A 318 3.00 -9.00 28.15
C ARG A 318 1.64 -8.42 28.48
N PHE A 319 1.47 -8.03 29.73
CA PHE A 319 0.33 -7.29 30.25
C PHE A 319 0.84 -5.97 30.82
N ASN A 320 0.33 -4.84 30.32
CA ASN A 320 0.80 -3.49 30.67
C ASN A 320 2.34 -3.39 30.67
N HIS A 321 2.95 -3.84 29.57
CA HIS A 321 4.40 -3.88 29.33
C HIS A 321 5.21 -4.83 30.21
N ARG A 322 4.60 -5.51 31.20
CA ARG A 322 5.26 -6.51 32.05
C ARG A 322 5.03 -7.92 31.53
N GLN A 323 6.07 -8.73 31.52
CA GLN A 323 5.95 -10.14 31.14
C GLN A 323 5.15 -10.91 32.18
N ILE A 324 4.22 -11.74 31.73
CA ILE A 324 3.40 -12.58 32.61
C ILE A 324 3.69 -14.06 32.38
N THR A 325 3.70 -14.83 33.47
CA THR A 325 3.91 -16.28 33.47
C THR A 325 2.77 -17.05 34.12
N ASP A 326 1.93 -16.38 34.90
CA ASP A 326 0.76 -16.95 35.55
C ASP A 326 -0.50 -16.70 34.71
N PHE A 327 -1.20 -17.79 34.37
CA PHE A 327 -2.46 -17.74 33.63
C PHE A 327 -3.61 -17.29 34.51
N ASP A 328 -3.57 -17.64 35.79
CA ASP A 328 -4.68 -17.50 36.75
C ASP A 328 -4.60 -16.18 37.54
N GLN A 329 -3.55 -15.37 37.31
CA GLN A 329 -3.44 -14.02 37.86
C GLN A 329 -4.69 -13.19 37.54
N LEU A 330 -5.33 -12.66 38.58
CA LEU A 330 -6.57 -11.89 38.47
C LEU A 330 -6.30 -10.42 38.10
N VAL A 331 -7.15 -9.89 37.23
CA VAL A 331 -7.18 -8.47 36.90
C VAL A 331 -7.95 -7.70 37.96
N SER A 332 -7.44 -6.52 38.30
CA SER A 332 -7.92 -5.67 39.39
C SER A 332 -7.96 -4.22 38.91
N GLN A 333 -8.63 -3.33 39.65
CA GLN A 333 -8.70 -1.91 39.27
C GLN A 333 -7.33 -1.23 39.24
N HIS A 334 -6.37 -1.63 40.08
CA HIS A 334 -5.03 -1.06 40.10
C HIS A 334 -4.18 -1.39 38.86
N HIS A 335 -4.64 -2.35 38.05
CA HIS A 335 -4.01 -2.66 36.77
C HIS A 335 -4.49 -1.75 35.64
N LEU A 336 -5.56 -0.97 35.82
CA LEU A 336 -6.06 -0.10 34.77
C LEU A 336 -5.12 1.09 34.54
N ILE A 337 -4.70 1.30 33.29
CA ILE A 337 -4.01 2.51 32.83
C ILE A 337 -5.04 3.62 32.76
N ASP A 338 -4.77 4.73 33.45
CA ASP A 338 -5.68 5.86 33.63
C ASP A 338 -7.12 5.44 34.01
N SER A 339 -7.24 4.43 34.88
CA SER A 339 -8.51 3.85 35.34
C SER A 339 -9.45 3.32 34.24
N ALA A 340 -8.98 3.20 32.99
CA ALA A 340 -9.84 2.87 31.84
C ALA A 340 -9.26 1.83 30.88
N TYR A 341 -7.94 1.62 30.81
CA TYR A 341 -7.34 0.77 29.77
C TYR A 341 -6.53 -0.39 30.32
N LEU A 342 -6.46 -1.46 29.53
CA LEU A 342 -5.48 -2.54 29.67
C LEU A 342 -4.77 -2.78 28.35
N PHE A 343 -3.50 -3.17 28.44
CA PHE A 343 -2.69 -3.53 27.29
C PHE A 343 -2.26 -4.98 27.35
N LEU A 344 -2.53 -5.72 26.28
CA LEU A 344 -2.10 -7.10 26.10
C LEU A 344 -1.30 -7.23 24.82
N MET A 345 -0.17 -7.94 24.86
CA MET A 345 0.66 -8.18 23.67
C MET A 345 1.25 -9.59 23.70
N ARG A 346 1.34 -10.21 22.52
CA ARG A 346 1.99 -11.51 22.32
C ARG A 346 3.19 -11.40 21.38
N GLY A 347 4.34 -11.91 21.80
CA GLY A 347 5.53 -12.04 20.95
C GLY A 347 6.15 -10.70 20.55
N LYS A 348 6.59 -10.58 19.29
CA LYS A 348 7.07 -9.33 18.66
C LYS A 348 5.96 -8.70 17.81
N SER A 349 6.12 -7.41 17.48
CA SER A 349 5.15 -6.49 16.86
C SER A 349 4.08 -7.13 15.96
N GLY A 350 2.81 -6.78 16.20
CA GLY A 350 1.66 -7.10 15.34
C GLY A 350 0.49 -7.78 16.06
N TYR A 351 0.71 -8.41 17.21
CA TYR A 351 -0.34 -9.10 17.97
C TYR A 351 -0.54 -8.46 19.34
N TYR A 352 -1.35 -7.41 19.38
CA TYR A 352 -1.68 -6.71 20.63
C TYR A 352 -3.17 -6.34 20.68
N LYS A 353 -3.66 -6.07 21.89
CA LYS A 353 -4.99 -5.51 22.15
C LYS A 353 -4.91 -4.39 23.17
N VAL A 354 -5.58 -3.29 22.86
CA VAL A 354 -5.84 -2.17 23.76
C VAL A 354 -7.29 -2.28 24.19
N VAL A 355 -7.52 -2.66 25.44
CA VAL A 355 -8.85 -2.94 25.97
C VAL A 355 -9.33 -1.73 26.76
N LYS A 356 -10.37 -1.06 26.28
CA LYS A 356 -11.09 -0.03 27.04
C LYS A 356 -12.13 -0.69 27.93
N VAL A 357 -12.05 -0.42 29.23
CA VAL A 357 -12.97 -0.93 30.23
C VAL A 357 -14.10 0.08 30.41
N VAL A 358 -15.32 -0.33 30.07
CA VAL A 358 -16.52 0.47 30.24
C VAL A 358 -17.31 -0.01 31.46
N HIS A 359 -17.90 0.92 32.21
CA HIS A 359 -18.65 0.63 33.43
C HIS A 359 -20.09 0.23 33.17
#